data_AF-A0A7C6L1J8-F1
#
_entry.id   AF-A0A7C6L1J8-F1
#
_cell.length_a   1.000
_cell.length_b   1.000
_cell.length_c   1.000
_cell.angle_alpha   90.00
_cell.angle_beta   90.00
_cell.angle_gamma   90.00
#
_symmetry.space_group_name_H-M   'P 1'
#
loop_
_entity.id
_entity.type
_entity.pdbx_description
1 polymer ?
#
loop_
_entity_poly.entity_id
_entity_poly.type
_entity_poly.pdbx_seq_one_letter_code
_entity_poly.pdbx_strand_id
1 'polypeptide(L)'
;NPEYTNPDLKQLADFIGGCGAGRFYLSMEPNGDIYPCVFFPHEDELRIGNILEDDFEKLWKNNRILEELRDREKLHGACHTCKSRNICGGCRARAYGYFKDVCAPDPGCINNKNLWYKIKESALAK
;
A
#
# COMPACT_ATOMS: atom_id res chain seq x y z
N ASN A 1 -19.98 4.61 2.08
CA ASN A 1 -19.63 3.73 0.95
C ASN A 1 -20.82 3.65 0.03
N PRO A 2 -20.65 3.77 -1.29
CA PRO A 2 -21.69 3.27 -2.19
C PRO A 2 -21.91 1.79 -1.82
N GLU A 3 -23.14 1.44 -1.49
CA GLU A 3 -23.50 0.04 -1.32
C GLU A 3 -23.45 -0.59 -2.71
N TYR A 4 -22.39 -1.35 -2.98
CA TYR A 4 -22.28 -2.10 -4.22
C TYR A 4 -23.30 -3.23 -4.16
N THR A 5 -24.47 -3.01 -4.76
CA THR A 5 -25.56 -3.99 -4.85
C THR A 5 -25.30 -5.05 -5.91
N ASN A 6 -24.43 -4.77 -6.89
CA ASN A 6 -24.02 -5.72 -7.92
C ASN A 6 -22.74 -6.47 -7.49
N PRO A 7 -22.77 -7.82 -7.40
CA PRO A 7 -21.63 -8.66 -7.02
C PRO A 7 -20.41 -8.51 -7.93
N ASP A 8 -20.60 -8.35 -9.24
CA ASP A 8 -19.50 -8.22 -10.21
C ASP A 8 -18.79 -6.88 -10.04
N LEU A 9 -19.55 -5.81 -9.78
CA LEU A 9 -18.97 -4.50 -9.47
C LEU A 9 -18.20 -4.52 -8.15
N LYS A 10 -18.68 -5.28 -7.15
CA LYS A 10 -17.96 -5.47 -5.89
C LYS A 10 -16.66 -6.23 -6.12
N GLN A 11 -16.68 -7.31 -6.89
CA GLN A 11 -15.48 -8.10 -7.22
C GLN A 11 -14.47 -7.25 -8.01
N LEU A 12 -14.94 -6.49 -8.99
CA LEU A 12 -14.10 -5.58 -9.75
C LEU A 12 -13.52 -4.50 -8.84
N ALA A 13 -14.32 -3.85 -7.99
CA ALA A 13 -13.86 -2.83 -7.06
C ALA A 13 -12.86 -3.37 -6.02
N ASP A 14 -13.04 -4.60 -5.56
CA ASP A 14 -12.08 -5.28 -4.68
C ASP A 14 -10.78 -5.58 -5.42
N PHE A 15 -10.85 -5.85 -6.72
CA PHE A 15 -9.69 -5.93 -7.60
C PHE A 15 -9.09 -4.52 -7.80
N ILE A 16 -9.67 -3.68 -8.65
CA ILE A 16 -9.10 -2.41 -9.14
C ILE A 16 -9.06 -1.27 -8.12
N GLY A 17 -9.81 -1.38 -7.01
CA GLY A 17 -9.96 -0.30 -6.05
C GLY A 17 -8.73 -0.08 -5.17
N GLY A 18 -8.57 1.16 -4.71
CA GLY A 18 -7.64 1.53 -3.64
C GLY A 18 -6.20 1.63 -4.11
N CYS A 19 -5.25 1.33 -3.21
CA CYS A 19 -3.83 1.34 -3.60
C CYS A 19 -3.54 0.21 -4.60
N GLY A 20 -3.00 0.58 -5.76
CA GLY A 20 -2.61 -0.36 -6.82
C GLY A 20 -1.14 -0.80 -6.79
N ALA A 21 -0.33 -0.26 -5.87
CA ALA A 21 1.08 -0.59 -5.74
C ALA A 21 1.28 -2.10 -5.56
N GLY A 22 2.07 -2.72 -6.43
CA GLY A 22 2.31 -4.16 -6.43
C GLY A 22 1.11 -5.06 -6.81
N ARG A 23 -0.06 -4.47 -7.06
CA ARG A 23 -1.29 -5.18 -7.49
C ARG A 23 -1.56 -4.99 -8.98
N PHE A 24 -1.40 -3.77 -9.47
CA PHE A 24 -1.65 -3.38 -10.87
C PHE A 24 -0.45 -2.75 -11.55
N TYR A 25 0.42 -2.13 -10.77
CA TYR A 25 1.54 -1.38 -11.30
C TYR A 25 2.69 -1.34 -10.30
N LEU A 26 3.84 -0.93 -10.84
CA LEU A 26 5.06 -0.59 -10.13
C LEU A 26 5.57 0.74 -10.70
N SER A 27 6.48 1.39 -10.00
CA SER A 27 7.29 2.47 -10.58
C SER A 27 8.66 1.93 -10.98
N MET A 28 9.26 2.58 -11.97
CA MET A 28 10.59 2.26 -12.47
C MET A 28 11.36 3.56 -12.65
N GLU A 29 12.57 3.59 -12.12
CA GLU A 29 13.51 4.69 -12.25
C GLU A 29 14.31 4.59 -13.56
N PRO A 30 14.92 5.69 -14.03
CA PRO A 30 15.69 5.68 -15.29
C PRO A 30 16.87 4.70 -15.32
N ASN A 31 17.40 4.31 -14.16
CA ASN A 31 18.47 3.32 -14.02
C ASN A 31 17.95 1.86 -14.03
N GLY A 32 16.65 1.66 -14.17
CA GLY A 32 16.00 0.36 -14.15
C GLY A 32 15.51 -0.12 -12.79
N ASP A 33 15.80 0.60 -11.69
CA ASP A 33 15.34 0.19 -10.36
C ASP A 33 13.81 0.26 -10.27
N ILE A 34 13.22 -0.77 -9.67
CA ILE A 34 11.78 -0.95 -9.55
C ILE A 34 11.36 -0.75 -8.10
N TYR A 35 10.30 0.03 -7.90
CA TYR A 35 9.70 0.31 -6.59
C TYR A 35 8.19 0.07 -6.61
N PRO A 36 7.51 -0.04 -5.43
CA PRO A 36 6.10 -0.37 -5.40
C PRO A 36 5.17 0.68 -6.03
N CYS A 37 5.47 1.97 -5.85
CA CYS A 37 4.85 3.09 -6.57
C CYS A 37 5.71 4.36 -6.47
N VAL A 38 5.40 5.35 -7.30
CA VAL A 38 6.12 6.64 -7.39
C VAL A 38 6.13 7.48 -6.11
N PHE A 39 5.37 7.09 -5.08
CA PHE A 39 5.33 7.78 -3.79
C PHE A 39 6.10 7.06 -2.68
N PHE A 40 6.62 5.86 -2.95
CA PHE A 40 7.48 5.17 -1.98
C PHE A 40 8.86 5.84 -1.92
N PRO A 41 9.49 5.92 -0.73
CA PRO A 41 10.90 6.30 -0.62
C PRO A 41 11.79 5.35 -1.43
N HIS A 42 12.82 5.90 -2.08
CA HIS A 42 13.80 5.11 -2.84
C HIS A 42 14.89 4.56 -1.88
N GLU A 43 14.43 3.78 -0.91
CA GLU A 43 15.26 3.09 0.07
C GLU A 43 15.55 1.65 -0.42
N ASP A 44 16.74 1.12 -0.17
CA ASP A 44 17.14 -0.23 -0.61
C ASP A 44 16.16 -1.32 -0.11
N GLU A 45 15.62 -1.15 1.10
CA GLU A 45 14.65 -2.07 1.71
C GLU A 45 13.31 -2.13 0.97
N LEU A 46 13.00 -1.11 0.15
CA LEU A 46 11.79 -1.01 -0.65
C LEU A 46 12.01 -1.34 -2.13
N ARG A 47 13.26 -1.44 -2.57
CA ARG A 47 13.58 -1.77 -3.95
C ARG A 47 13.13 -3.20 -4.24
N ILE A 48 12.31 -3.35 -5.27
CA ILE A 48 11.77 -4.64 -5.71
C ILE A 48 12.84 -5.43 -6.48
N GLY A 49 13.65 -4.72 -7.26
CA GLY A 49 14.76 -5.22 -8.08
C GLY A 49 15.12 -4.22 -9.17
N ASN A 50 15.85 -4.65 -10.20
CA ASN A 50 16.21 -3.85 -11.36
C ASN A 50 15.83 -4.58 -12.66
N ILE A 51 15.11 -3.90 -13.56
CA ILE A 51 14.57 -4.50 -14.80
C ILE A 51 15.67 -5.00 -15.77
N LEU A 52 16.89 -4.45 -15.66
CA LEU A 52 18.00 -4.78 -16.54
C LEU A 52 18.79 -6.00 -16.05
N GLU A 53 18.63 -6.36 -14.77
CA GLU A 53 19.45 -7.38 -14.09
C GLU A 53 18.62 -8.59 -13.62
N ASP A 54 17.37 -8.37 -13.22
CA ASP A 54 16.53 -9.37 -12.57
C ASP A 54 15.46 -9.97 -13.49
N ASP A 55 15.04 -11.20 -13.16
CA ASP A 55 13.83 -11.80 -13.73
C ASP A 55 12.58 -11.12 -13.18
N PHE A 56 12.00 -10.22 -13.99
CA PHE A 56 10.81 -9.48 -13.62
C PHE A 56 9.61 -10.36 -13.26
N GLU A 57 9.41 -11.50 -13.93
CA GLU A 57 8.27 -12.38 -13.62
C GLU A 57 8.44 -13.01 -12.24
N LYS A 58 9.66 -13.43 -11.91
CA LYS A 58 10.01 -13.95 -10.58
C LYS A 58 9.86 -12.87 -9.51
N LEU A 59 10.34 -11.65 -9.75
CA LEU A 59 10.16 -10.52 -8.84
C LEU A 59 8.68 -10.22 -8.63
N TRP A 60 7.91 -10.11 -9.72
CA TRP A 60 6.49 -9.85 -9.66
C TRP A 60 5.77 -10.91 -8.84
N LYS A 61 6.06 -12.20 -9.04
CA LYS A 61 5.34 -13.27 -8.33
C LYS A 61 5.73 -13.41 -6.87
N ASN A 62 7.02 -13.29 -6.55
CA ASN A 62 7.56 -13.81 -5.28
C ASN A 62 8.25 -12.74 -4.40
N ASN A 63 8.25 -11.46 -4.79
CA ASN A 63 8.84 -10.43 -3.94
C ASN A 63 7.98 -10.20 -2.69
N ARG A 64 8.61 -10.28 -1.50
CA ARG A 64 7.97 -10.15 -0.18
C ARG A 64 7.10 -8.89 -0.05
N ILE A 65 7.59 -7.74 -0.51
CA ILE A 65 6.87 -6.46 -0.39
C ILE A 65 5.61 -6.50 -1.25
N LEU A 66 5.70 -7.09 -2.44
CA LEU A 66 4.54 -7.22 -3.32
C LEU A 66 3.50 -8.17 -2.73
N GLU A 67 3.93 -9.25 -2.07
CA GLU A 67 3.02 -10.14 -1.33
C GLU A 67 2.29 -9.40 -0.21
N GLU A 68 2.99 -8.60 0.59
CA GLU A 68 2.41 -7.77 1.66
C GLU A 68 1.42 -6.73 1.11
N LEU A 69 1.74 -6.10 -0.02
CA LEU A 69 0.88 -5.10 -0.66
C LEU A 69 -0.38 -5.70 -1.29
N ARG A 70 -0.34 -6.97 -1.71
CA ARG A 70 -1.47 -7.70 -2.29
C ARG A 70 -2.42 -8.23 -1.22
N ASP A 71 -1.87 -8.63 -0.07
CA ASP A 71 -2.65 -9.22 1.01
C ASP A 71 -3.27 -8.15 1.91
N ARG A 72 -4.52 -7.80 1.61
CA ARG A 72 -5.27 -6.83 2.39
C ARG A 72 -5.69 -7.34 3.76
N GLU A 73 -5.68 -8.66 4.01
CA GLU A 73 -5.96 -9.21 5.34
C GLU A 73 -4.84 -8.88 6.33
N LYS A 74 -3.60 -8.69 5.85
CA LYS A 74 -2.46 -8.30 6.69
C LYS A 74 -2.46 -6.83 7.11
N LEU A 75 -3.36 -6.00 6.59
CA LEU A 75 -3.44 -4.60 7.02
C LEU A 75 -3.71 -4.51 8.52
N HIS A 76 -3.14 -3.49 9.17
CA HIS A 76 -3.25 -3.26 10.60
C HIS A 76 -4.33 -2.23 10.95
N GLY A 77 -4.69 -2.17 12.24
CA GLY A 77 -5.54 -1.11 12.82
C GLY A 77 -6.92 -0.98 12.16
N ALA A 78 -7.39 0.26 11.98
CA ALA A 78 -8.72 0.49 11.40
C ALA A 78 -8.82 0.02 9.94
N CYS A 79 -7.70 -0.08 9.22
CA CYS A 79 -7.69 -0.60 7.85
C CYS A 79 -8.01 -2.11 7.82
N HIS A 80 -7.62 -2.87 8.85
CA HIS A 80 -7.90 -4.31 8.97
C HIS A 80 -9.39 -4.61 9.07
N THR A 81 -10.11 -3.85 9.89
CA THR A 81 -11.52 -4.10 10.21
C THR A 81 -12.49 -3.24 9.39
N CYS A 82 -11.97 -2.41 8.48
CA CYS A 82 -12.78 -1.50 7.67
C CYS A 82 -13.66 -2.26 6.67
N LYS A 83 -14.94 -1.90 6.59
CA LYS A 83 -15.85 -2.44 5.56
C LYS A 83 -15.41 -2.11 4.12
N SER A 84 -14.59 -1.08 3.93
CA SER A 84 -14.02 -0.68 2.62
C SER A 84 -12.60 -1.22 2.40
N ARG A 85 -12.11 -2.15 3.22
CA ARG A 85 -10.71 -2.61 3.17
C ARG A 85 -10.28 -3.04 1.78
N ASN A 86 -11.10 -3.84 1.09
CA ASN A 86 -10.78 -4.39 -0.23
C ASN A 86 -10.86 -3.34 -1.34
N ILE A 87 -11.72 -2.34 -1.17
CA ILE A 87 -11.98 -1.28 -2.14
C ILE A 87 -11.02 -0.09 -1.99
N CYS A 88 -10.57 0.20 -0.77
CA CYS A 88 -9.70 1.33 -0.46
C CYS A 88 -8.40 0.85 0.17
N GLY A 89 -8.45 0.38 1.42
CA GLY A 89 -7.30 -0.03 2.22
C GLY A 89 -6.25 1.05 2.47
N GLY A 90 -6.45 2.30 2.06
CA GLY A 90 -5.54 3.42 2.30
C GLY A 90 -4.25 3.40 1.45
N CYS A 91 -3.53 4.51 1.45
CA CYS A 91 -2.26 4.68 0.75
C CYS A 91 -1.12 3.93 1.47
N ARG A 92 -0.54 2.93 0.79
CA ARG A 92 0.54 2.11 1.35
C ARG A 92 1.86 2.87 1.43
N ALA A 93 2.14 3.76 0.48
CA ALA A 93 3.30 4.65 0.54
C ALA A 93 3.24 5.59 1.76
N ARG A 94 2.05 6.11 2.09
CA ARG A 94 1.86 6.94 3.29
C ARG A 94 2.01 6.12 4.57
N ALA A 95 1.43 4.93 4.62
CA ALA A 95 1.61 4.02 5.76
C ALA A 95 3.10 3.77 6.03
N TYR A 96 3.87 3.41 5.00
CA TYR A 96 5.31 3.21 5.13
C TYR A 96 6.04 4.50 5.54
N GLY A 97 5.73 5.64 4.92
CA GLY A 97 6.41 6.91 5.23
C GLY A 97 6.29 7.33 6.70
N TYR A 98 5.17 7.01 7.36
CA TYR A 98 4.96 7.33 8.77
C TYR A 98 5.40 6.24 9.75
N PHE A 99 5.34 4.97 9.35
CA PHE A 99 5.48 3.84 10.28
C PHE A 99 6.57 2.83 9.90
N LYS A 100 7.22 2.99 8.75
CA LYS A 100 8.15 2.00 8.17
C LYS A 100 7.53 0.61 8.02
N ASP A 101 6.23 0.58 7.79
CA ASP A 101 5.42 -0.64 7.63
C ASP A 101 4.36 -0.40 6.53
N VAL A 102 4.41 -1.23 5.47
CA VAL A 102 3.47 -1.14 4.34
C VAL A 102 2.07 -1.62 4.71
N CYS A 103 1.92 -2.43 5.75
CA CYS A 103 0.66 -2.93 6.28
C CYS A 103 0.04 -1.98 7.32
N ALA A 104 0.77 -0.95 7.77
CA ALA A 104 0.27 0.00 8.75
C ALA A 104 -0.99 0.76 8.27
N PRO A 105 -1.83 1.25 9.19
CA PRO A 105 -2.96 2.12 8.88
C PRO A 105 -2.52 3.41 8.17
N ASP A 106 -3.28 3.84 7.16
CA ASP A 106 -3.05 5.14 6.50
C ASP A 106 -3.51 6.29 7.40
N PRO A 107 -2.61 7.16 7.91
CA PRO A 107 -2.97 8.26 8.81
C PRO A 107 -3.76 9.36 8.10
N GLY A 108 -3.80 9.38 6.77
CA GLY A 108 -4.64 10.28 5.98
C GLY A 108 -6.12 9.92 5.97
N CYS A 109 -6.49 8.74 6.44
CA CYS A 109 -7.89 8.30 6.48
C CYS A 109 -8.63 8.89 7.68
N ILE A 110 -9.89 9.31 7.49
CA ILE A 110 -10.76 9.80 8.57
C ILE A 110 -10.96 8.76 9.69
N ASN A 111 -10.98 7.46 9.34
CA ASN A 111 -11.10 6.38 10.32
C ASN A 111 -9.84 6.22 11.19
N ASN A 112 -8.71 6.83 10.79
CA ASN A 112 -7.45 6.84 11.52
C ASN A 112 -7.16 8.21 12.16
N LYS A 113 -8.18 9.06 12.36
CA LYS A 113 -8.01 10.42 12.92
C LYS A 113 -7.30 10.44 14.28
N ASN A 114 -7.59 9.49 15.16
CA ASN A 114 -6.93 9.38 16.46
C ASN A 114 -5.45 9.01 16.33
N LEU A 115 -5.10 8.19 15.34
CA LEU A 115 -3.71 7.87 15.03
C LEU A 115 -2.97 9.11 14.51
N TRP A 116 -3.60 9.89 13.64
CA TRP A 116 -3.03 11.14 13.16
C TRP A 116 -2.74 12.14 14.30
N TYR A 117 -3.66 12.29 15.26
CA TYR A 117 -3.42 13.16 16.40
C TYR A 117 -2.21 12.73 17.24
N LYS A 118 -2.06 11.43 17.49
CA LYS A 118 -0.89 10.90 18.20
C LYS A 118 0.43 11.17 17.47
N ILE A 119 0.44 11.01 16.15
CA ILE A 119 1.61 11.35 15.31
C ILE A 119 1.94 12.84 15.45
N LYS A 120 0.93 13.70 15.32
CA LYS A 120 1.09 15.16 15.39
C LYS A 120 1.65 15.59 16.75
N GLU A 121 1.11 15.06 17.84
CA GLU A 121 1.60 15.32 19.20
C GLU A 121 3.06 14.88 19.36
N SER A 122 3.40 13.67 18.87
CA SER A 122 4.76 13.14 18.93
C SER A 122 5.76 13.95 18.09
N ALA A 123 5.31 14.53 16.97
CA ALA A 123 6.13 15.38 16.13
C ALA A 123 6.36 16.77 16.74
N LEU A 124 5.39 17.31 17.48
CA LEU A 124 5.50 18.60 18.18
C LEU A 124 6.30 18.51 19.48
N ALA A 125 6.46 17.31 20.04
CA ALA A 125 7.25 17.06 21.24
C ALA A 125 8.75 16.88 20.98
N LYS A 126 9.18 16.89 19.71
CA LYS A 126 10.58 16.85 19.28
C LYS A 126 11.06 18.23 18.89
#